data_AF-A0A7F8RMS3-F1
#
_entry.id   AF-A0A7F8RMS3-F1
#
_cell.length_a   1.000
_cell.length_b   1.000
_cell.length_c   1.000
_cell.angle_alpha   90.00
_cell.angle_beta   90.00
_cell.angle_gamma   90.00
#
_symmetry.space_group_name_H-M   'P 1'
#
loop_
_entity.id
_entity.type
_entity.pdbx_description
1 polymer ?
#
loop_
_entity_poly.entity_id
_entity_poly.type
_entity_poly.pdbx_seq_one_letter_code
_entity_poly.pdbx_strand_id
1 'polypeptide(L)'
;MTQLNSLDAELAQELGDFTEDDLDVVFTPKECRTLQPSLPEEGVELDPHVRDCVQTYIREWLIVNQKNQGSSEICGFKKTGSRRDFHKTLQKQTFESESLEGHEPSTQKLVFK
;
A
#
# COMPACT_ATOMS: atom_id res chain seq x y z
N MET A 1 51.35 -18.75 -20.26
CA MET A 1 50.55 -17.82 -19.41
C MET A 1 49.09 -17.91 -19.83
N THR A 2 48.36 -18.95 -19.39
CA THR A 2 46.98 -19.21 -19.85
C THR A 2 46.04 -19.71 -18.75
N GLN A 3 46.45 -19.64 -17.48
CA GLN A 3 45.69 -20.19 -16.35
C GLN A 3 44.78 -19.16 -15.64
N LEU A 4 44.80 -17.89 -16.03
CA LEU A 4 44.01 -16.84 -15.36
C LEU A 4 42.53 -16.80 -15.79
N ASN A 5 42.18 -17.38 -16.95
CA ASN A 5 40.81 -17.32 -17.47
C ASN A 5 39.88 -18.38 -16.85
N SER A 6 40.42 -19.43 -16.21
CA SER A 6 39.62 -20.53 -15.64
C SER A 6 39.01 -20.17 -14.29
N LEU A 7 39.75 -19.43 -13.45
CA LEU A 7 39.26 -19.03 -12.12
C LEU A 7 38.10 -18.03 -12.21
N ASP A 8 38.09 -17.18 -13.23
CA ASP A 8 37.06 -16.17 -13.45
C ASP A 8 35.70 -16.83 -13.80
N ALA A 9 35.73 -17.93 -14.57
CA ALA A 9 34.53 -18.69 -14.93
C ALA A 9 33.95 -19.50 -13.75
N GLU A 10 34.79 -20.15 -12.94
CA GLU A 10 34.33 -20.84 -11.72
C GLU A 10 33.75 -19.84 -10.70
N LEU A 11 34.39 -18.68 -10.52
CA LEU A 11 33.88 -17.62 -9.66
C LEU A 11 32.55 -17.04 -10.17
N ALA A 12 32.42 -16.84 -11.48
CA ALA A 12 31.17 -16.37 -12.09
C ALA A 12 30.02 -17.39 -11.92
N GLN A 13 30.32 -18.70 -11.99
CA GLN A 13 29.32 -19.75 -11.73
C GLN A 13 28.92 -19.82 -10.24
N GLU A 14 29.84 -19.57 -9.32
CA GLU A 14 29.58 -19.58 -7.87
C GLU A 14 28.80 -18.34 -7.41
N LEU A 15 28.97 -17.21 -8.10
CA LEU A 15 28.22 -15.98 -7.87
C LEU A 15 26.82 -16.00 -8.48
N GLY A 16 26.53 -16.95 -9.38
CA GLY A 16 25.27 -17.03 -10.12
C GLY A 16 25.08 -15.87 -11.09
N ASP A 17 24.33 -16.09 -12.18
CA ASP A 17 23.87 -14.98 -13.00
C ASP A 17 22.94 -14.11 -12.13
N PHE A 18 23.42 -12.94 -11.72
CA PHE A 18 22.58 -11.93 -11.12
C PHE A 18 21.56 -11.52 -12.17
N THR A 19 20.35 -12.06 -12.06
CA THR A 19 19.24 -11.63 -12.89
C THR A 19 19.15 -10.11 -12.79
N GLU A 20 19.09 -9.41 -13.93
CA GLU A 20 18.82 -7.98 -13.95
C GLU A 20 17.65 -7.71 -13.01
N ASP A 21 17.82 -6.78 -12.06
CA ASP A 21 16.78 -6.36 -11.13
C ASP A 21 15.60 -5.80 -11.94
N ASP A 22 14.74 -6.68 -12.45
CA ASP A 22 13.54 -6.36 -13.20
C ASP A 22 12.50 -5.87 -12.19
N LEU A 23 12.69 -4.64 -11.73
CA LEU A 23 11.77 -3.94 -10.86
C LEU A 23 10.68 -3.29 -11.71
N ASP A 24 9.44 -3.71 -11.48
CA ASP A 24 8.25 -3.06 -11.99
C ASP A 24 7.80 -2.00 -10.98
N VAL A 25 7.70 -0.75 -11.43
CA VAL A 25 7.40 0.40 -10.58
C VAL A 25 6.11 1.03 -11.06
N VAL A 26 5.08 0.99 -10.21
CA VAL A 26 3.73 1.47 -10.54
C VAL A 26 3.31 2.55 -9.56
N PHE A 27 2.91 3.70 -10.10
CA PHE A 27 2.25 4.74 -9.30
C PHE A 27 0.77 4.40 -9.16
N THR A 28 0.29 4.35 -7.92
CA THR A 28 -1.12 4.11 -7.62
C THR A 28 -1.68 5.24 -6.77
N PRO A 29 -2.85 5.82 -7.11
CA PRO A 29 -3.45 6.85 -6.31
C PRO A 29 -3.75 6.35 -4.89
N LYS A 30 -3.58 7.23 -3.89
CA LYS A 30 -3.90 6.91 -2.51
C LYS A 30 -5.41 6.83 -2.33
N GLU A 31 -5.89 5.79 -1.64
CA GLU A 31 -7.30 5.70 -1.28
C GLU A 31 -7.68 6.85 -0.34
N CYS A 32 -8.63 7.68 -0.78
CA CYS A 32 -9.16 8.79 0.00
C CYS A 32 -10.52 8.39 0.58
N ARG A 33 -10.65 8.49 1.91
CA ARG A 33 -11.89 8.18 2.64
C ARG A 33 -12.97 9.26 2.47
N THR A 34 -12.60 10.40 1.89
CA THR A 34 -13.38 11.61 1.61
C THR A 34 -13.42 11.83 0.09
N LEU A 35 -14.25 12.77 -0.38
CA LEU A 35 -14.34 13.11 -1.81
C LEU A 35 -12.98 13.58 -2.37
N GLN A 36 -12.20 14.28 -1.55
CA GLN A 36 -10.86 14.78 -1.89
C GLN A 36 -9.95 14.80 -0.65
N PRO A 37 -8.62 14.80 -0.81
CA PRO A 37 -7.68 15.00 0.29
C PRO A 37 -7.91 16.33 1.01
N SER A 38 -7.73 16.38 2.32
CA SER A 38 -7.77 17.62 3.07
C SER A 38 -6.49 18.42 2.82
N LEU A 39 -6.62 19.58 2.17
CA LEU A 39 -5.50 20.47 1.85
C LEU A 39 -5.63 21.79 2.59
N PRO A 40 -4.50 22.47 2.87
CA PRO A 40 -4.53 23.85 3.35
C PRO A 40 -5.20 24.77 2.33
N GLU A 41 -5.63 25.94 2.80
CA GLU A 41 -6.26 26.97 1.96
C GLU A 41 -5.32 27.45 0.84
N GLU A 42 -5.89 27.61 -0.36
CA GLU A 42 -5.13 27.97 -1.54
C GLU A 42 -4.65 29.43 -1.44
N GLY A 43 -3.37 29.67 -1.73
CA GLY A 43 -2.76 31.00 -1.65
C GLY A 43 -2.21 31.40 -0.28
N VAL A 44 -2.29 30.53 0.73
CA VAL A 44 -1.57 30.75 1.99
C VAL A 44 -0.08 30.46 1.79
N GLU A 45 0.78 31.40 2.18
CA GLU A 45 2.23 31.20 2.25
C GLU A 45 2.54 30.20 3.37
N LEU A 46 2.78 28.95 2.99
CA LEU A 46 3.16 27.89 3.91
C LEU A 46 4.66 27.87 4.11
N ASP A 47 5.08 27.53 5.34
CA ASP A 47 6.47 27.23 5.63
C ASP A 47 7.01 26.15 4.67
N PRO A 48 8.27 26.26 4.19
CA PRO A 48 8.83 25.30 3.23
C PRO A 48 8.67 23.83 3.64
N HIS A 49 8.84 23.50 4.92
CA HIS A 49 8.69 22.13 5.40
C HIS A 49 7.23 21.66 5.33
N VAL A 50 6.30 22.55 5.65
CA VAL A 50 4.86 22.25 5.56
C VAL A 50 4.46 21.98 4.12
N ARG A 51 5.00 22.74 3.15
CA ARG A 51 4.76 22.47 1.73
C ARG A 51 5.26 21.08 1.33
N ASP A 52 6.45 20.69 1.74
CA ASP A 52 7.01 19.37 1.44
C ASP A 52 6.16 18.25 2.06
N CYS A 53 5.64 18.47 3.27
CA CYS A 53 4.71 17.56 3.93
C CYS A 53 3.40 17.42 3.13
N VAL A 54 2.81 18.54 2.72
CA VAL A 54 1.58 18.55 1.90
C VAL A 54 1.82 17.83 0.57
N GLN A 55 2.95 18.10 -0.10
CA GLN A 55 3.30 17.46 -1.36
C GLN A 55 3.48 15.95 -1.19
N THR A 56 4.10 15.51 -0.10
CA THR A 56 4.26 14.09 0.23
C THR A 56 2.92 13.44 0.59
N TYR A 57 2.05 14.16 1.28
CA TYR A 57 0.72 13.69 1.64
C TYR A 57 -0.14 13.39 0.41
N ILE A 58 -0.15 14.29 -0.59
CA ILE A 58 -0.93 14.11 -1.83
C ILE A 58 -0.29 13.19 -2.86
N ARG A 59 1.02 12.91 -2.73
CA ARG A 59 1.74 12.08 -3.71
C ARG A 59 1.15 10.68 -3.79
N GLU A 60 1.10 10.10 -4.98
CA GLU A 60 0.69 8.72 -5.18
C GLU A 60 1.62 7.72 -4.47
N TRP A 61 1.10 6.52 -4.20
CA TRP A 61 1.94 5.42 -3.76
C TRP A 61 2.85 4.97 -4.88
N LEU A 62 4.12 4.74 -4.55
CA LEU A 62 5.07 4.08 -5.42
C LEU A 62 5.14 2.60 -5.05
N ILE A 63 4.51 1.75 -5.85
CA ILE A 63 4.54 0.30 -5.65
C ILE A 63 5.74 -0.23 -6.44
N VAL A 64 6.67 -0.87 -5.75
CA VAL A 64 7.83 -1.52 -6.36
C VAL A 64 7.62 -3.03 -6.27
N ASN A 65 7.44 -3.66 -7.42
CA ASN A 65 7.31 -5.10 -7.58
C ASN A 65 8.60 -5.64 -8.18
N GLN A 66 9.04 -6.82 -7.76
CA GLN A 66 10.16 -7.50 -8.42
C GLN A 66 9.59 -8.57 -9.34
N LYS A 67 9.83 -8.45 -10.64
CA LYS A 67 9.09 -9.19 -11.66
C LYS A 67 9.61 -10.61 -11.89
N ASN A 68 10.80 -10.98 -11.40
CA ASN A 68 11.41 -12.27 -11.73
C ASN A 68 12.32 -12.86 -10.64
N GLN A 69 11.94 -12.81 -9.35
CA GLN A 69 12.50 -13.79 -8.40
C GLN A 69 11.69 -15.09 -8.54
N GLY A 70 12.20 -16.01 -9.36
CA GLY A 70 11.61 -17.34 -9.54
C GLY A 70 11.28 -17.96 -8.19
N SER A 71 9.99 -18.22 -7.95
CA SER A 71 9.42 -19.02 -6.85
C SER A 71 10.35 -19.21 -5.65
N SER A 72 10.72 -18.14 -4.94
CA SER A 72 11.27 -18.32 -3.60
C SER A 72 10.09 -18.61 -2.69
N GLU A 73 9.85 -19.89 -2.45
CA GLU A 73 8.90 -20.45 -1.47
C GLU A 73 9.19 -19.99 -0.02
N ILE A 74 10.05 -18.98 0.18
CA ILE A 74 10.54 -18.52 1.49
C ILE A 74 9.90 -17.19 1.92
N CYS A 75 9.29 -16.40 1.03
CA CYS A 75 8.63 -15.14 1.41
C CYS A 75 7.10 -15.18 1.31
N GLY A 76 6.51 -16.35 1.53
CA GLY A 76 5.09 -16.43 1.85
C GLY A 76 4.89 -16.05 3.32
N PHE A 77 4.80 -14.76 3.65
CA PHE A 77 4.28 -14.33 4.95
C PHE A 77 2.78 -14.71 4.98
N LYS A 78 2.51 -15.99 5.26
CA LYS A 78 1.17 -16.50 5.50
C LYS A 78 0.68 -15.92 6.81
N LYS A 79 0.22 -14.67 6.78
CA LYS A 79 -0.81 -14.21 7.72
C LYS A 79 -2.13 -14.83 7.28
N THR A 80 -2.23 -16.16 7.42
CA THR A 80 -3.51 -16.86 7.49
C THR A 80 -4.13 -16.56 8.84
N GLY A 81 -4.50 -15.30 9.04
CA GLY A 81 -5.56 -14.90 9.94
C GLY A 81 -6.68 -14.40 9.04
N SER A 82 -7.79 -15.13 8.98
CA SER A 82 -9.01 -14.70 8.29
C SER A 82 -9.48 -13.39 8.92
N ARG A 83 -9.04 -12.26 8.36
CA ARG A 83 -9.48 -10.91 8.75
C ARG A 83 -10.98 -10.69 8.53
N ARG A 84 -11.66 -11.66 7.90
CA ARG A 84 -13.08 -11.64 7.58
C ARG A 84 -13.97 -11.63 8.81
N ASP A 85 -13.53 -12.15 9.96
CA ASP A 85 -14.35 -12.24 11.17
C ASP A 85 -14.04 -11.18 12.22
N PHE A 86 -13.09 -10.27 11.97
CA PHE A 86 -12.73 -9.20 12.90
C PHE A 86 -13.92 -8.30 13.26
N HIS A 87 -14.81 -8.06 12.29
CA HIS A 87 -16.04 -7.29 12.51
C HIS A 87 -17.03 -7.96 13.48
N LYS A 88 -16.90 -9.27 13.74
CA LYS A 88 -17.77 -10.00 14.67
C LYS A 88 -17.32 -9.85 16.13
N THR A 89 -16.03 -9.61 16.37
CA THR A 89 -15.45 -9.44 17.70
C THR A 89 -15.38 -7.99 18.16
N LEU A 90 -15.59 -7.02 17.26
CA LEU A 90 -15.62 -5.61 17.60
C LEU A 90 -16.90 -5.25 18.36
N GLN A 91 -16.76 -4.48 19.44
CA GLN A 91 -17.89 -3.90 20.17
C GLN A 91 -18.70 -3.01 19.22
N LYS A 92 -20.01 -3.30 19.09
CA LYS A 92 -20.91 -2.50 18.27
C LYS A 92 -21.15 -1.15 18.95
N GLN A 93 -20.80 -0.06 18.27
CA GLN A 93 -21.15 1.28 18.72
C GLN A 93 -22.59 1.57 18.31
N THR A 94 -23.44 1.90 19.28
CA THR A 94 -24.80 2.38 19.04
C THR A 94 -24.74 3.89 18.84
N PHE A 95 -25.31 4.39 17.75
CA PHE A 95 -25.49 5.82 17.50
C PHE A 95 -26.98 6.15 17.65
N GLU A 96 -27.29 7.19 18.41
CA GLU A 96 -28.65 7.73 18.48
C GLU A 96 -28.82 8.75 17.36
N SER A 97 -29.72 8.45 16.42
CA SER A 97 -30.07 9.37 15.33
C SER A 97 -31.38 10.05 15.70
N GLU A 98 -31.39 11.37 15.87
CA GLU A 98 -32.63 12.12 16.02
C GLU A 98 -33.40 12.04 14.68
N SER A 99 -34.48 11.26 14.66
CA SER A 99 -35.35 11.11 13.50
C SER A 99 -36.44 12.17 13.60
N LEU A 100 -36.44 13.15 12.69
CA LEU A 100 -37.62 13.97 12.48
C LEU A 100 -38.73 13.06 11.94
N GLU A 101 -39.86 13.07 12.63
CA GLU A 101 -40.98 12.17 12.37
C GLU A 101 -41.49 12.31 10.92
N GLY A 102 -41.48 11.19 10.19
CA GLY A 102 -41.91 11.16 8.80
C GLY A 102 -41.74 9.81 8.08
N HIS A 103 -42.41 8.77 8.59
CA HIS A 103 -42.96 7.61 7.86
C HIS A 103 -42.02 6.61 7.10
N GLU A 104 -41.99 5.38 7.66
CA GLU A 104 -41.78 4.02 7.07
C GLU A 104 -40.37 3.47 6.71
N PRO A 105 -40.14 2.14 6.91
CA PRO A 105 -38.82 1.57 7.19
C PRO A 105 -38.15 1.01 5.94
N SER A 106 -37.27 1.78 5.30
CA SER A 106 -36.31 1.21 4.37
C SER A 106 -35.06 0.77 5.11
N THR A 107 -34.79 -0.54 5.09
CA THR A 107 -33.65 -1.23 5.68
C THR A 107 -32.33 -0.45 5.52
N GLN A 108 -31.90 0.18 6.61
CA GLN A 108 -30.66 0.93 6.68
C GLN A 108 -29.50 -0.07 6.77
N LYS A 109 -28.89 -0.41 5.63
CA LYS A 109 -27.62 -1.15 5.62
C LYS A 109 -26.52 -0.18 6.06
N LEU A 110 -26.20 -0.22 7.35
CA LEU A 110 -25.06 0.49 7.91
C LEU A 110 -23.77 -0.22 7.48
N VAL A 111 -23.07 0.38 6.51
CA VAL A 111 -21.68 0.03 6.18
C VAL A 111 -20.78 0.80 7.17
N PHE A 112 -20.17 0.07 8.09
CA PHE A 112 -19.20 0.62 9.04
C PHE A 112 -17.86 0.89 8.34
N LYS A 113 -17.31 2.06 8.63
CA LYS A 113 -16.15 2.65 7.96
C LYS A 113 -14.93 2.64 8.86
#